data_AF-A0A811P1K4-F1
#
_entry.id   AF-A0A811P1K4-F1
#
_cell.length_a   1.000
_cell.length_b   1.000
_cell.length_c   1.000
_cell.angle_alpha   90.00
_cell.angle_beta   90.00
_cell.angle_gamma   90.00
#
_symmetry.space_group_name_H-M   'P 1'
#
loop_
_entity.id
_entity.type
_entity.pdbx_description
1 polymer ?
#
loop_
_entity_poly.entity_id
_entity_poly.type
_entity_poly.pdbx_seq_one_letter_code
_entity_poly.pdbx_strand_id
1 'polypeptide(L)'
;MAAVLDAENPDFGVYLGALVTANNLTIPNASLYWDRALSAARGRGIPWATVFGNHDDMPFEWPPKWSPPDGVPPLRCPPPPTSTPDSALRTPRIDLMAVEVGANRLSYSSSGPMELRPGVSNYVLQAVFVGHNHGLDWCCPYEELWLCFARHTGYGGYGDWPRGARIIQVTEEPLSAVSWIRMENGSRHSDVTLSS
;
A
#
# COMPACT_ATOMS: atom_id res chain seq x y z
N MET A 1 14.16 8.41 -5.17
CA MET A 1 14.31 7.02 -4.68
C MET A 1 15.77 6.59 -4.55
N ALA A 2 16.58 6.61 -5.61
CA ALA A 2 17.95 6.09 -5.58
C ALA A 2 18.82 6.63 -4.42
N ALA A 3 18.82 7.95 -4.21
CA ALA A 3 19.56 8.58 -3.11
C ALA A 3 19.13 8.09 -1.72
N VAL A 4 17.84 7.80 -1.53
CA VAL A 4 17.32 7.26 -0.26
C VAL A 4 17.77 5.81 -0.08
N LEU A 5 17.67 4.99 -1.13
CA LEU A 5 18.13 3.60 -1.09
C LEU A 5 19.65 3.51 -0.84
N ASP A 6 20.45 4.41 -1.42
CA ASP A 6 21.89 4.46 -1.21
C ASP A 6 22.26 4.92 0.21
N ALA A 7 21.48 5.84 0.79
CA ALA A 7 21.72 6.36 2.14
C ALA A 7 21.31 5.37 3.24
N GLU A 8 20.25 4.59 3.02
CA GLU A 8 19.65 3.74 4.05
C GLU A 8 19.96 2.24 3.87
N ASN A 9 20.36 1.82 2.67
CA ASN A 9 20.70 0.43 2.35
C ASN A 9 19.70 -0.62 2.92
N PRO A 10 18.40 -0.54 2.58
CA PRO A 10 17.38 -1.37 3.21
C PRO A 10 17.41 -2.81 2.71
N ASP A 11 17.03 -3.75 3.58
CA ASP A 11 16.88 -5.17 3.23
C ASP A 11 15.64 -5.46 2.37
N PHE A 12 14.64 -4.58 2.39
CA PHE A 12 13.37 -4.74 1.68
C PHE A 12 12.71 -3.40 1.36
N GLY A 13 12.08 -3.28 0.18
CA GLY A 13 11.32 -2.09 -0.23
C GLY A 13 9.81 -2.35 -0.33
N VAL A 14 8.99 -1.45 0.23
CA VAL A 14 7.52 -1.48 0.04
C VAL A 14 7.07 -0.23 -0.70
N TYR A 15 6.43 -0.39 -1.85
CA TYR A 15 5.81 0.70 -2.58
C TYR A 15 4.31 0.79 -2.23
N LEU A 16 3.88 1.96 -1.74
CA LEU A 16 2.52 2.17 -1.21
C LEU A 16 1.52 2.68 -2.28
N GLY A 17 1.63 2.16 -3.50
CA GLY A 17 0.73 2.44 -4.62
C GLY A 17 1.04 3.71 -5.40
N ALA A 18 0.26 3.90 -6.47
CA ALA A 18 0.39 5.00 -7.44
C ALA A 18 1.78 5.08 -8.09
N LEU A 19 2.36 3.92 -8.44
CA LEU A 19 3.64 3.84 -9.15
C LEU A 19 3.47 4.28 -10.60
N VAL A 20 2.32 3.98 -11.19
CA VAL A 20 2.00 4.29 -12.58
C VAL A 20 0.62 4.94 -12.62
N THR A 21 0.51 6.06 -13.34
CA THR A 21 -0.78 6.70 -13.59
C THR A 21 -1.35 6.19 -14.90
N ALA A 22 -2.19 5.15 -14.83
CA ALA A 22 -2.63 4.38 -15.99
C ALA A 22 -3.41 5.23 -17.03
N ASN A 23 -4.20 6.22 -16.61
CA ASN A 23 -4.93 7.08 -17.53
C ASN A 23 -4.04 8.01 -18.40
N ASN A 24 -2.75 8.11 -18.08
CA ASN A 24 -1.77 8.88 -18.85
C ASN A 24 -0.94 7.98 -19.80
N LEU A 25 -1.34 6.71 -19.97
CA LEU A 25 -0.69 5.75 -20.85
C LEU A 25 -1.55 5.48 -22.08
N THR A 26 -1.08 5.90 -23.25
CA THR A 26 -1.74 5.63 -24.54
C THR A 26 -1.49 4.21 -25.08
N ILE A 27 -1.01 3.29 -24.22
CA ILE A 27 -0.63 1.92 -24.61
C ILE A 27 -1.29 0.89 -23.68
N PRO A 28 -1.71 -0.28 -24.20
CA PRO A 28 -2.34 -1.32 -23.40
C PRO A 28 -1.36 -2.08 -22.49
N ASN A 29 -0.05 -1.97 -22.74
CA ASN A 29 0.98 -2.66 -21.97
C ASN A 29 1.83 -1.64 -21.19
N ALA A 30 1.64 -1.59 -19.87
CA ALA A 30 2.36 -0.69 -18.98
C ALA A 30 3.65 -1.29 -18.38
N SER A 31 4.04 -2.53 -18.75
CA SER A 31 5.16 -3.25 -18.10
C SER A 31 6.47 -2.47 -18.15
N LEU A 32 6.74 -1.73 -19.23
CA LEU A 32 7.93 -0.87 -19.32
C LEU A 32 7.98 0.18 -18.20
N TYR A 33 6.85 0.78 -17.83
CA TYR A 33 6.81 1.81 -16.79
C TYR A 33 7.01 1.22 -15.41
N TRP A 34 6.41 0.06 -15.14
CA TRP A 34 6.67 -0.71 -13.91
C TRP A 34 8.15 -1.07 -13.80
N ASP A 35 8.75 -1.60 -14.88
CA ASP A 35 10.17 -1.92 -14.96
C ASP A 35 11.06 -0.72 -14.64
N ARG A 36 10.69 0.47 -15.11
CA ARG A 36 11.41 1.72 -14.84
C ARG A 36 11.19 2.21 -13.42
N ALA A 37 9.96 2.22 -12.92
CA ALA A 37 9.62 2.65 -11.56
C ALA A 37 10.35 1.82 -10.49
N LEU A 38 10.49 0.52 -10.75
CA LEU A 38 11.12 -0.44 -9.84
C LEU A 38 12.63 -0.59 -10.08
N SER A 39 13.17 0.04 -11.14
CA SER A 39 14.57 -0.14 -11.54
C SER A 39 15.58 0.24 -10.47
N ALA A 40 15.26 1.21 -9.60
CA ALA A 40 16.16 1.64 -8.54
C ALA A 40 16.40 0.55 -7.48
N ALA A 41 15.33 -0.12 -7.04
CA ALA A 41 15.42 -1.26 -6.11
C ALA A 41 15.99 -2.50 -6.81
N ARG A 42 15.45 -2.83 -8.00
CA ARG A 42 15.89 -3.98 -8.80
C ARG A 42 17.37 -3.94 -9.14
N GLY A 43 17.88 -2.77 -9.56
CA GLY A 43 19.29 -2.58 -9.90
C GLY A 43 20.25 -2.72 -8.72
N ARG A 44 19.74 -2.63 -7.49
CA ARG A 44 20.50 -2.86 -6.24
C ARG A 44 20.31 -4.27 -5.68
N GLY A 45 19.50 -5.11 -6.34
CA GLY A 45 19.16 -6.43 -5.82
C GLY A 45 18.28 -6.40 -4.56
N ILE A 46 17.65 -5.26 -4.25
CA ILE A 46 16.77 -5.11 -3.08
C ILE A 46 15.43 -5.76 -3.41
N PRO A 47 14.99 -6.80 -2.65
CA PRO A 47 13.66 -7.36 -2.80
C PRO A 47 12.59 -6.32 -2.49
N TRP A 48 11.47 -6.38 -3.20
CA TRP A 48 10.41 -5.39 -3.05
C TRP A 48 9.02 -6.00 -3.18
N ALA A 49 8.05 -5.32 -2.56
CA ALA A 49 6.63 -5.54 -2.76
C ALA A 49 5.93 -4.22 -3.06
N THR A 50 4.74 -4.32 -3.63
CA THR A 50 3.88 -3.16 -3.90
C THR A 50 2.45 -3.49 -3.53
N VAL A 51 1.74 -2.50 -3.03
CA VAL A 51 0.27 -2.47 -3.02
C VAL A 51 -0.21 -1.62 -4.19
N PHE A 52 -1.40 -1.90 -4.73
CA PHE A 52 -1.98 -1.04 -5.76
C PHE A 52 -2.67 0.18 -5.14
N GLY A 53 -2.46 1.33 -5.77
CA GLY A 53 -3.12 2.58 -5.46
C GLY A 53 -4.18 2.93 -6.51
N ASN A 54 -4.93 4.00 -6.22
CA ASN A 54 -6.04 4.47 -7.06
C ASN A 54 -5.63 4.88 -8.48
N HIS A 55 -4.35 5.15 -8.74
CA HIS A 55 -3.85 5.54 -10.06
C HIS A 55 -3.38 4.37 -10.93
N ASP A 56 -3.07 3.21 -10.32
CA ASP A 56 -2.40 2.10 -11.01
C ASP A 56 -3.34 1.35 -11.98
N ASP A 57 -4.65 1.47 -11.78
CA ASP A 57 -5.73 0.84 -12.56
C ASP A 57 -6.53 1.84 -13.43
N MET A 58 -6.37 3.15 -13.17
CA MET A 58 -7.29 4.17 -13.67
C MET A 58 -7.51 4.08 -15.19
N PRO A 59 -8.76 3.96 -15.66
CA PRO A 59 -9.05 3.73 -17.07
C PRO A 59 -8.52 4.89 -17.92
N PHE A 60 -7.99 4.54 -19.10
CA PHE A 60 -7.56 5.53 -20.09
C PHE A 60 -8.79 6.23 -20.68
N GLU A 61 -8.93 7.54 -20.38
CA GLU A 61 -9.95 8.39 -21.00
C GLU A 61 -9.35 9.09 -22.22
N TRP A 62 -9.72 8.65 -23.43
CA TRP A 62 -9.38 9.36 -24.66
C TRP A 62 -9.92 10.79 -24.61
N PRO A 63 -9.16 11.82 -25.06
CA PRO A 63 -9.71 13.16 -25.26
C PRO A 63 -10.95 13.07 -26.16
N PRO A 64 -12.10 13.66 -25.80
CA PRO A 64 -13.38 13.49 -26.52
C PRO A 64 -13.30 13.79 -28.03
N LYS A 65 -12.37 14.65 -28.43
CA LYS A 65 -12.09 15.04 -29.82
C LYS A 65 -11.50 13.92 -30.70
N TRP A 66 -11.11 12.77 -30.15
CA TRP A 66 -10.40 11.69 -30.87
C TRP A 66 -11.22 10.38 -30.93
N SER A 67 -12.45 10.39 -30.42
CA SER A 67 -13.35 9.24 -30.50
C SER A 67 -14.02 9.16 -31.88
N PRO A 68 -14.07 7.97 -32.53
CA PRO A 68 -15.00 7.73 -33.61
C PRO A 68 -16.44 7.94 -33.10
N PRO A 69 -17.41 8.34 -33.96
CA PRO A 69 -18.80 8.58 -33.56
C PRO A 69 -19.46 7.38 -32.86
N ASP A 70 -18.94 6.17 -33.08
CA ASP A 70 -19.54 4.92 -32.63
C ASP A 70 -18.99 4.41 -31.28
N GLY A 71 -18.08 5.16 -30.62
CA GLY A 71 -17.53 4.81 -29.31
C GLY A 71 -16.54 3.64 -29.31
N VAL A 72 -15.88 3.41 -28.17
CA VAL A 72 -14.99 2.26 -27.95
C VAL A 72 -15.85 1.01 -27.68
N PRO A 73 -15.63 -0.13 -28.37
CA PRO A 73 -16.39 -1.35 -28.10
C PRO A 73 -16.24 -1.80 -26.64
N PRO A 74 -17.31 -2.23 -25.97
CA PRO A 74 -17.23 -2.67 -24.58
C PRO A 74 -16.37 -3.94 -24.45
N LEU A 75 -15.43 -3.92 -23.49
CA LEU A 75 -14.71 -5.11 -23.04
C LEU A 75 -15.70 -6.13 -22.49
N ARG A 76 -15.82 -7.28 -23.16
CA ARG A 76 -16.63 -8.41 -22.67
C ARG A 76 -15.78 -9.29 -21.74
N CYS A 77 -15.76 -8.95 -20.46
CA CYS A 77 -15.32 -9.89 -19.42
C CYS A 77 -16.36 -11.00 -19.26
N PRO A 78 -15.96 -12.25 -18.92
CA PRO A 78 -16.91 -13.28 -18.55
C PRO A 78 -17.70 -12.82 -17.31
N PRO A 79 -19.04 -13.05 -17.26
CA PRO A 79 -19.82 -12.70 -16.09
C PRO A 79 -19.29 -13.47 -14.88
N PRO A 80 -19.26 -12.86 -13.68
CA PRO A 80 -18.98 -13.60 -12.47
C PRO A 80 -19.99 -14.75 -12.32
N PRO A 81 -19.59 -15.91 -11.78
CA PRO A 81 -20.53 -16.99 -11.56
C PRO A 81 -21.69 -16.48 -10.71
N THR A 82 -22.92 -16.71 -11.18
CA THR A 82 -24.14 -16.36 -10.48
C THR A 82 -24.29 -17.27 -9.27
N SER A 83 -23.68 -16.90 -8.14
CA SER A 83 -24.12 -17.40 -6.84
C SER A 83 -25.34 -16.59 -6.40
N THR A 84 -26.43 -17.29 -6.12
CA THR A 84 -27.61 -16.75 -5.43
C THR A 84 -27.20 -15.94 -4.19
N PRO A 85 -27.84 -14.81 -3.88
CA PRO A 85 -27.56 -14.12 -2.64
C PRO A 85 -28.10 -14.98 -1.50
N ASP A 86 -27.22 -15.65 -0.76
CA ASP A 86 -27.59 -16.23 0.53
C ASP A 86 -28.08 -15.09 1.41
N SER A 87 -29.37 -15.14 1.77
CA SER A 87 -30.01 -14.30 2.78
C SER A 87 -29.59 -14.72 4.19
N ALA A 88 -28.30 -15.07 4.37
CA ALA A 88 -27.72 -15.28 5.67
C ALA A 88 -27.48 -13.91 6.32
N LEU A 89 -28.05 -13.72 7.50
CA LEU A 89 -27.89 -12.56 8.37
C LEU A 89 -26.41 -12.17 8.42
N ARG A 90 -26.02 -11.09 7.72
CA ARG A 90 -24.62 -10.66 7.68
C ARG A 90 -24.30 -9.98 9.01
N THR A 91 -23.52 -10.64 9.86
CA THR A 91 -22.95 -10.02 11.05
C THR A 91 -22.18 -8.76 10.62
N PRO A 92 -22.49 -7.58 11.19
CA PRO A 92 -21.75 -6.35 10.93
C PRO A 92 -20.25 -6.55 11.13
N ARG A 93 -19.44 -5.87 10.30
CA ARG A 93 -17.98 -6.01 10.35
C ARG A 93 -17.40 -5.69 11.74
N ILE A 94 -18.02 -4.74 12.44
CA ILE A 94 -17.65 -4.38 13.81
C ILE A 94 -17.88 -5.52 14.81
N ASP A 95 -18.98 -6.26 14.66
CA ASP A 95 -19.32 -7.38 15.55
C ASP A 95 -18.40 -8.58 15.29
N LEU A 96 -18.01 -8.80 14.02
CA LEU A 96 -17.00 -9.82 13.67
C LEU A 96 -15.63 -9.47 14.29
N MET A 97 -15.20 -8.21 14.16
CA MET A 97 -13.93 -7.76 14.74
C MET A 97 -13.95 -7.85 16.27
N ALA A 98 -15.05 -7.49 16.92
CA ALA A 98 -15.20 -7.59 18.37
C ALA A 98 -15.14 -9.04 18.87
N VAL A 99 -15.75 -9.98 18.14
CA VAL A 99 -15.68 -11.41 18.45
C VAL A 99 -14.24 -11.92 18.34
N GLU A 100 -13.51 -11.54 17.29
CA GLU A 100 -12.14 -12.03 17.14
C GLU A 100 -11.16 -11.44 18.16
N VAL A 101 -11.25 -10.14 18.46
CA VAL A 101 -10.42 -9.49 19.48
C VAL A 101 -10.71 -10.08 20.87
N GLY A 102 -11.98 -10.37 21.17
CA GLY A 102 -12.37 -11.01 22.44
C GLY A 102 -11.90 -12.46 22.58
N ALA A 103 -11.74 -13.18 21.46
CA ALA A 103 -11.41 -14.60 21.45
C ALA A 103 -9.91 -14.91 21.51
N ASN A 104 -9.01 -13.96 21.17
CA ASN A 104 -7.59 -14.26 21.09
C ASN A 104 -6.70 -13.08 21.54
N ARG A 105 -6.25 -13.11 22.79
CA ARG A 105 -5.37 -12.07 23.38
C ARG A 105 -3.94 -12.07 22.83
N LEU A 106 -3.53 -13.10 22.09
CA LEU A 106 -2.20 -13.21 21.49
C LEU A 106 -2.36 -13.94 20.15
N SER A 107 -2.24 -13.21 19.04
CA SER A 107 -2.33 -13.81 17.72
C SER A 107 -1.11 -14.68 17.43
N TYR A 108 -1.28 -15.98 17.55
CA TYR A 108 -0.48 -16.99 16.86
C TYR A 108 -1.31 -17.50 15.70
N SER A 109 -0.81 -17.37 14.46
CA SER A 109 -1.46 -17.92 13.28
C SER A 109 -1.48 -19.45 13.34
N SER A 110 -2.50 -20.03 13.97
CA SER A 110 -2.90 -21.42 13.80
C SER A 110 -4.17 -21.50 12.96
N SER A 111 -4.45 -22.67 12.38
CA SER A 111 -5.68 -22.95 11.62
C SER A 111 -6.93 -22.45 12.36
N GLY A 112 -7.63 -21.48 11.76
CA GLY A 112 -8.84 -20.89 12.35
C GLY A 112 -10.05 -21.85 12.30
N PRO A 113 -11.08 -21.62 13.15
CA PRO A 113 -12.31 -22.42 13.14
C PRO A 113 -13.01 -22.40 11.77
N MET A 114 -13.44 -23.57 11.27
CA MET A 114 -14.04 -23.70 9.94
C MET A 114 -15.43 -23.06 9.81
N GLU A 115 -16.09 -22.74 10.92
CA GLU A 115 -17.44 -22.14 10.92
C GLU A 115 -17.45 -20.62 10.78
N LEU A 116 -16.30 -19.94 10.94
CA LEU A 116 -16.22 -18.48 10.81
C LEU A 116 -16.02 -18.08 9.34
N ARG A 117 -17.10 -17.59 8.71
CA ARG A 117 -17.08 -17.07 7.33
C ARG A 117 -17.61 -15.63 7.27
N PRO A 118 -16.91 -14.71 6.56
CA PRO A 118 -15.58 -14.88 5.98
C PRO A 118 -14.51 -14.93 7.08
N GLY A 119 -13.52 -15.81 6.95
CA GLY A 119 -12.39 -15.87 7.88
C GLY A 119 -11.66 -14.54 7.90
N VAL A 120 -11.43 -13.99 9.08
CA VAL A 120 -10.64 -12.78 9.27
C VAL A 120 -9.29 -13.22 9.88
N SER A 121 -8.21 -12.63 9.39
CA SER A 121 -6.86 -12.90 9.87
C SER A 121 -6.41 -11.71 10.70
N ASN A 122 -6.29 -11.87 12.01
CA ASN A 122 -5.72 -10.83 12.87
C ASN A 122 -4.21 -11.00 12.92
N TYR A 123 -3.49 -10.05 12.36
CA TYR A 123 -2.06 -9.88 12.58
C TYR A 123 -1.88 -8.93 13.77
N VAL A 124 -0.88 -9.19 14.62
CA VAL A 124 -0.45 -8.19 15.62
C VAL A 124 0.11 -7.00 14.85
N LEU A 125 -0.74 -6.02 14.59
CA LEU A 125 -0.35 -4.80 13.88
C LEU A 125 0.09 -3.77 14.91
N GLN A 126 1.40 -3.65 15.11
CA GLN A 126 1.95 -2.53 15.88
C GLN A 126 1.85 -1.21 15.10
N ALA A 127 1.87 -1.27 13.76
CA ALA A 127 1.80 -0.10 12.90
C ALA A 127 1.19 -0.41 11.52
N VAL A 128 0.53 0.60 10.94
CA VAL A 128 0.04 0.63 9.55
C VAL A 128 0.66 1.82 8.84
N PHE A 129 1.16 1.57 7.63
CA PHE A 129 1.81 2.57 6.77
C PHE A 129 1.03 2.79 5.49
N VAL A 130 0.75 4.05 5.15
CA VAL A 130 -0.02 4.44 3.97
C VAL A 130 0.65 5.54 3.15
N GLY A 131 0.33 5.57 1.85
CA GLY A 131 0.74 6.59 0.90
C GLY A 131 -0.38 7.60 0.59
N HIS A 132 -0.59 7.87 -0.70
CA HIS A 132 -1.64 8.74 -1.27
C HIS A 132 -1.55 10.25 -0.96
N ASN A 133 -1.34 10.64 0.29
CA ASN A 133 -1.23 12.05 0.67
C ASN A 133 0.24 12.48 0.66
N HIS A 134 0.68 13.01 -0.47
CA HIS A 134 2.10 13.16 -0.84
C HIS A 134 2.99 13.85 0.20
N GLY A 135 2.48 14.90 0.82
CA GLY A 135 3.21 15.71 1.81
C GLY A 135 3.07 15.25 3.27
N LEU A 136 2.35 14.16 3.55
CA LEU A 136 2.17 13.68 4.93
C LEU A 136 3.31 12.75 5.35
N ASP A 137 3.83 13.01 6.55
CA ASP A 137 5.01 12.38 7.12
C ASP A 137 4.85 12.02 8.60
N TRP A 138 3.67 12.22 9.15
CA TRP A 138 3.45 11.99 10.57
C TRP A 138 3.15 10.51 10.83
N CYS A 139 3.49 10.11 12.05
CA CYS A 139 3.05 8.87 12.67
C CYS A 139 2.35 9.25 13.97
N CYS A 140 1.15 8.74 14.19
CA CYS A 140 0.38 9.01 15.40
C CYS A 140 -0.15 7.69 15.96
N PRO A 141 -0.10 7.49 17.28
CA PRO A 141 -0.74 6.34 17.91
C PRO A 141 -2.25 6.55 17.94
N TYR A 142 -2.99 5.48 17.68
CA TYR A 142 -4.41 5.34 17.92
C TYR A 142 -4.61 4.06 18.73
N GLU A 143 -4.85 4.22 20.03
CA GLU A 143 -4.81 3.10 21.00
C GLU A 143 -3.45 2.37 20.91
N GLU A 144 -3.44 1.05 20.67
CA GLU A 144 -2.24 0.22 20.54
C GLU A 144 -1.66 0.20 19.11
N LEU A 145 -2.26 0.94 18.17
CA LEU A 145 -1.92 0.93 16.75
C LEU A 145 -1.27 2.24 16.29
N TRP A 146 -0.10 2.16 15.64
CA TRP A 146 0.51 3.32 15.00
C TRP A 146 -0.01 3.54 13.57
N LEU A 147 -0.48 4.74 13.28
CA LEU A 147 -0.92 5.15 11.94
C LEU A 147 0.12 6.10 11.33
N CYS A 148 0.70 5.71 10.20
CA CYS A 148 1.86 6.38 9.63
C CYS A 148 1.69 6.70 8.15
N PHE A 149 2.05 7.92 7.76
CA PHE A 149 2.22 8.31 6.35
C PHE A 149 3.68 8.23 5.91
N ALA A 150 3.91 7.88 4.64
CA ALA A 150 5.21 7.43 4.16
C ALA A 150 6.00 8.35 3.20
N ARG A 151 5.61 9.62 3.03
CA ARG A 151 6.17 10.57 2.03
C ARG A 151 6.09 10.08 0.58
N HIS A 152 5.90 10.97 -0.38
CA HIS A 152 6.04 10.60 -1.80
C HIS A 152 7.51 10.53 -2.26
N THR A 153 7.81 9.58 -3.15
CA THR A 153 9.17 9.37 -3.70
C THR A 153 9.29 9.64 -5.22
N GLY A 154 8.17 9.93 -5.89
CA GLY A 154 8.10 10.20 -7.33
C GLY A 154 7.92 11.68 -7.67
N TYR A 155 8.06 12.00 -8.97
CA TYR A 155 7.84 13.36 -9.52
C TYR A 155 6.39 13.66 -9.88
N GLY A 156 5.50 12.66 -9.80
CA GLY A 156 4.07 12.82 -10.08
C GLY A 156 3.27 13.18 -8.83
N GLY A 157 2.01 13.58 -9.05
CA GLY A 157 1.09 13.93 -7.98
C GLY A 157 0.90 15.44 -7.79
N TYR A 158 0.00 15.82 -6.89
CA TYR A 158 -0.23 17.22 -6.51
C TYR A 158 0.81 17.72 -5.50
N GLY A 159 1.03 19.03 -5.53
CA GLY A 159 1.95 19.76 -4.65
C GLY A 159 3.42 19.71 -5.06
N ASP A 160 4.26 20.38 -4.28
CA ASP A 160 5.68 20.63 -4.55
C ASP A 160 6.60 20.13 -3.41
N TRP A 161 6.10 19.21 -2.58
CA TRP A 161 6.86 18.69 -1.45
C TRP A 161 8.18 18.03 -1.89
N PRO A 162 9.23 18.16 -1.08
CA PRO A 162 10.48 17.43 -1.34
C PRO A 162 10.26 15.92 -1.29
N ARG A 163 11.05 15.16 -2.04
CA ARG A 163 10.90 13.70 -2.11
C ARG A 163 11.66 12.99 -0.98
N GLY A 164 11.10 11.89 -0.53
CA GLY A 164 11.70 11.03 0.48
C GLY A 164 11.00 9.68 0.55
N ALA A 165 11.32 8.91 1.58
CA ALA A 165 10.60 7.70 1.94
C ALA A 165 10.65 7.48 3.45
N ARG A 166 9.67 6.76 3.98
CA ARG A 166 9.72 6.27 5.36
C ARG A 166 10.59 5.03 5.47
N ILE A 167 11.47 5.06 6.45
CA ILE A 167 12.30 3.94 6.86
C ILE A 167 11.68 3.32 8.09
N ILE A 168 11.71 1.99 8.14
CA ILE A 168 11.25 1.19 9.27
C ILE A 168 12.40 0.27 9.61
N GLN A 169 12.95 0.43 10.81
CA GLN A 169 13.99 -0.45 11.33
C GLN A 169 13.37 -1.31 12.41
N VAL A 170 13.38 -2.62 12.19
CA VAL A 170 12.84 -3.63 13.11
C VAL A 170 14.01 -4.41 13.70
N THR A 171 14.04 -4.55 15.02
CA THR A 171 14.94 -5.42 15.76
C THR A 171 14.12 -6.57 16.31
N GLU A 172 14.54 -7.82 16.10
CA GLU A 172 13.77 -9.01 16.49
C GLU A 172 13.89 -9.33 17.98
N GLU A 173 15.08 -9.15 18.56
CA GLU A 173 15.36 -9.53 19.95
C GLU A 173 16.08 -8.41 20.73
N PRO A 174 15.38 -7.73 21.67
CA PRO A 174 13.93 -7.75 21.87
C PRO A 174 13.19 -7.09 20.70
N LEU A 175 11.95 -7.56 20.42
CA LEU A 175 11.12 -6.99 19.35
C LEU A 175 10.92 -5.50 19.57
N SER A 176 11.44 -4.69 18.65
CA SER A 176 11.25 -3.24 18.66
C SER A 176 11.29 -2.68 17.25
N ALA A 177 10.55 -1.60 17.02
CA ALA A 177 10.56 -0.91 15.74
C ALA A 177 10.70 0.60 15.94
N VAL A 178 11.54 1.21 15.11
CA VAL A 178 11.67 2.67 15.00
C VAL A 178 11.48 3.07 13.54
N SER A 179 11.00 4.29 13.33
CA SER A 179 10.75 4.80 11.99
C SER A 179 11.11 6.27 11.86
N TRP A 180 11.50 6.69 10.67
CA TRP A 180 11.79 8.08 10.32
C TRP A 180 11.54 8.30 8.83
N ILE A 181 11.50 9.57 8.40
CA ILE A 181 11.56 9.94 6.99
C ILE A 181 13.01 10.24 6.61
N ARG A 182 13.48 9.61 5.52
CA ARG A 182 14.72 9.99 4.82
C ARG A 182 14.37 10.77 3.56
N MET A 183 14.93 11.96 3.44
CA MET A 183 14.78 12.84 2.28
C MET A 183 15.89 12.63 1.26
N GLU A 184 15.63 12.95 0.00
CA GLU A 184 16.63 12.81 -1.08
C GLU A 184 17.85 13.74 -0.94
N ASN A 185 17.70 14.86 -0.21
CA ASN A 185 18.83 15.73 0.13
C ASN A 185 19.67 15.22 1.31
N GLY A 186 19.37 14.02 1.82
CA GLY A 186 20.03 13.41 2.95
C GLY A 186 19.48 13.81 4.33
N SER A 187 18.55 14.77 4.43
CA SER A 187 17.97 15.11 5.73
C SER A 187 17.06 14.00 6.27
N ARG A 188 16.95 13.92 7.60
CA ARG A 188 16.10 12.98 8.34
C ARG A 188 15.18 13.75 9.28
N HIS A 189 13.92 13.33 9.38
CA HIS A 189 12.94 13.91 10.31
C HIS A 189 11.80 12.92 10.61
N SER A 190 10.81 13.34 11.40
CA SER A 190 9.63 12.53 11.77
C SER A 190 10.00 11.19 12.41
N ASP A 191 11.02 11.23 13.26
CA ASP A 191 11.48 10.12 14.09
C ASP A 191 10.41 9.67 15.09
N VAL A 192 10.19 8.36 15.17
CA VAL A 192 9.22 7.74 16.07
C VAL A 192 9.71 6.36 16.52
N THR A 193 9.51 6.07 17.80
CA THR A 193 9.61 4.71 18.34
C THR A 193 8.21 4.11 18.36
N LEU A 194 8.02 3.01 17.64
CA LEU A 194 6.74 2.32 17.54
C LEU A 194 6.62 1.37 18.73
N SER A 195 6.35 1.92 19.91
CA SER A 195 6.09 1.13 21.13
C SER A 195 4.60 0.83 21.25
N SER A 196 4.29 -0.38 21.72
CA SER A 196 2.97 -0.77 22.24
C SER A 196 2.81 -0.34 23.69
#